data_AF-A0A382RCZ9-F1
#
_entry.id   AF-A0A382RCZ9-F1
#
_cell.length_a   1.000
_cell.length_b   1.000
_cell.length_c   1.000
_cell.angle_alpha   90.00
_cell.angle_beta   90.00
_cell.angle_gamma   90.00
#
_symmetry.space_group_name_H-M   'P 1'
#
loop_
_entity.id
_entity.type
_entity.pdbx_description
1 polymer ?
#
loop_
_entity_poly.entity_id
_entity_poly.type
_entity_poly.pdbx_seq_one_letter_code
_entity_poly.pdbx_strand_id
1 'polypeptide(L)' 'MTELKSLQNHFLVAMPSLDDPYFSRSLIYICEHNAEGAMGIVVNQPSTMNVKQLLEQTDKELTVSDNKAEQIVLAGGPV' A
#
# COMPACT_ATOMS: atom_id res chain seq x y z
N MET A 1 5.13 33.67 0.87
CA MET A 1 4.49 32.63 1.69
C MET A 1 4.42 31.41 0.80
N THR A 2 5.43 30.53 0.89
CA THR A 2 5.57 29.41 -0.03
C THR A 2 4.51 28.39 0.34
N GLU A 3 3.46 28.23 -0.47
CA GLU A 3 2.52 27.15 -0.27
C GLU A 3 3.28 25.83 -0.36
N LEU A 4 3.18 25.02 0.70
CA LEU A 4 3.61 23.62 0.66
C LEU A 4 2.76 22.93 -0.41
N LYS A 5 3.39 22.58 -1.53
CA LYS A 5 2.73 21.84 -2.60
C LYS A 5 2.48 20.43 -2.08
N SER A 6 1.29 20.20 -1.51
CA SER A 6 0.89 18.89 -1.02
C SER A 6 0.85 17.89 -2.19
N LEU A 7 1.20 16.65 -1.87
CA LEU A 7 1.20 15.51 -2.79
C LEU A 7 0.04 14.57 -2.47
N GLN A 8 -0.88 14.98 -1.59
CA GLN A 8 -2.09 14.21 -1.32
C GLN A 8 -2.85 13.94 -2.62
N ASN A 9 -3.46 12.76 -2.73
CA ASN A 9 -4.16 12.28 -3.92
C ASN A 9 -3.28 12.13 -5.17
N HIS A 10 -1.95 12.06 -5.01
CA HIS A 10 -1.04 11.75 -6.10
C HIS A 10 -0.43 10.36 -5.94
N PHE A 11 0.07 9.85 -7.06
CA PHE A 11 0.93 8.67 -7.07
C PHE A 11 2.40 9.08 -7.13
N LEU A 12 3.22 8.44 -6.29
CA LEU A 12 4.66 8.42 -6.46
C LEU A 12 5.03 7.18 -7.27
N VAL A 13 5.77 7.41 -8.35
CA VAL A 13 6.28 6.35 -9.22
C VAL A 13 7.77 6.19 -8.93
N ALA A 14 8.17 5.02 -8.46
CA ALA A 14 9.58 4.75 -8.20
C ALA A 14 10.38 4.77 -9.52
N MET A 15 11.48 5.53 -9.52
CA MET A 15 12.38 5.55 -10.67
C MET A 15 13.15 4.22 -10.77
N PRO A 16 13.53 3.77 -11.97
CA PRO A 16 14.28 2.52 -12.15
C PRO A 16 15.64 2.47 -11.43
N SER A 17 16.22 3.64 -11.13
CA SER A 17 17.49 3.79 -10.41
C SER A 17 17.35 3.74 -8.89
N LEU A 18 16.15 3.48 -8.36
CA LEU A 18 15.94 3.37 -6.92
C LEU A 18 16.42 1.99 -6.46
N ASP A 19 17.55 1.98 -5.74
CA ASP A 19 18.22 0.76 -5.25
C ASP A 19 17.56 0.17 -3.99
N ASP A 20 16.51 0.79 -3.46
CA ASP A 20 15.78 0.27 -2.31
C ASP A 20 14.89 -0.92 -2.75
N PRO A 21 15.12 -2.14 -2.24
CA PRO A 21 14.35 -3.32 -2.64
C PRO A 21 12.87 -3.24 -2.27
N TYR A 22 12.49 -2.48 -1.24
CA TYR A 22 11.08 -2.30 -0.85
C TYR A 22 10.34 -1.40 -1.82
N PHE A 23 10.99 -0.35 -2.33
CA PHE A 23 10.35 0.65 -3.17
C PHE A 23 10.68 0.51 -4.66
N SER A 24 11.59 -0.39 -5.04
CA SER A 24 11.91 -0.63 -6.44
C SER A 24 10.65 -1.01 -7.23
N ARG A 25 10.40 -0.27 -8.32
CA ARG A 25 9.21 -0.43 -9.19
C ARG A 25 7.86 -0.30 -8.46
N SER A 26 7.84 0.34 -7.29
CA SER A 26 6.61 0.59 -6.53
C SER A 26 5.81 1.75 -7.12
N LEU A 27 4.48 1.65 -6.99
CA LEU A 27 3.51 2.71 -7.21
C LEU A 27 2.87 3.00 -5.85
N ILE A 28 3.09 4.20 -5.32
CA ILE A 28 2.64 4.57 -3.97
C ILE A 28 1.55 5.63 -4.11
N TYR A 29 0.38 5.40 -3.52
CA TYR A 29 -0.66 6.41 -3.41
C TYR A 29 -0.46 7.21 -2.12
N ILE A 30 -0.48 8.54 -2.18
CA ILE A 30 -0.33 9.42 -1.03
C ILE A 30 -1.71 9.77 -0.45
N CYS A 31 -1.99 9.19 0.72
CA CYS A 31 -3.22 9.41 1.48
C CYS A 31 -3.19 10.74 2.22
N GLU A 32 -2.03 11.12 2.75
CA GLU A 32 -1.85 12.34 3.53
C GLU A 32 -0.46 12.94 3.27
N HIS A 33 -0.38 14.26 3.13
CA HIS A 33 0.89 14.99 3.06
C HIS A 33 0.70 16.38 3.67
N ASN A 34 1.34 16.59 4.82
CA ASN A 34 1.26 17.80 5.62
C ASN A 34 2.67 18.20 6.11
N ALA A 35 2.77 19.16 7.03
CA ALA A 35 4.06 19.65 7.54
C ALA A 35 4.81 18.63 8.44
N GLU A 36 4.12 17.64 8.97
CA GLU A 36 4.67 16.57 9.82
C GLU A 36 5.21 15.40 8.99
N GLY A 37 4.77 15.26 7.74
CA GLY A 37 5.27 14.24 6.82
C GLY A 37 4.23 13.82 5.78
N ALA A 38 4.44 12.63 5.20
CA ALA A 38 3.53 12.03 4.24
C ALA A 38 3.26 10.56 4.57
N MET A 39 2.00 10.14 4.42
CA MET A 39 1.57 8.75 4.53
C MET A 39 1.10 8.27 3.16
N GLY A 40 1.58 7.11 2.75
CA GLY A 40 1.17 6.48 1.51
C GLY A 40 1.13 4.96 1.58
N ILE A 41 0.47 4.36 0.60
CA ILE A 41 0.28 2.91 0.50
C ILE A 41 0.76 2.45 -0.87
N VAL A 42 1.57 1.40 -0.91
CA VAL A 42 1.97 0.72 -2.14
C VAL A 42 0.78 -0.03 -2.73
N VAL A 43 0.47 0.21 -4.00
CA VAL A 43 -0.75 -0.33 -4.66
C VAL A 43 -0.44 -1.39 -5.73
N ASN A 44 0.82 -1.77 -5.93
CA ASN A 44 1.23 -2.67 -7.01
C ASN A 44 2.19 -3.80 -6.57
N GLN A 45 2.28 -4.06 -5.26
CA GLN A 45 3.11 -5.16 -4.74
C GLN A 45 2.23 -6.23 -4.09
N PRO A 46 2.10 -7.42 -4.70
CA PRO A 46 1.35 -8.53 -4.11
C PRO A 46 2.11 -9.09 -2.90
N SER A 47 1.36 -9.44 -1.86
CA SER A 47 1.88 -10.22 -0.73
C SER A 47 1.79 -11.72 -1.00
N THR A 48 2.25 -12.52 -0.05
CA THR A 48 2.15 -13.99 -0.09
C THR A 48 0.82 -14.53 0.45
N MET A 49 -0.13 -13.66 0.77
CA MET A 49 -1.37 -14.00 1.48
C MET A 49 -2.62 -13.61 0.68
N ASN A 50 -3.64 -14.46 0.72
CA ASN A 50 -4.97 -14.13 0.21
C ASN A 50 -5.89 -13.56 1.30
N VAL A 51 -7.03 -12.99 0.90
CA VAL A 51 -7.97 -12.36 1.84
C VAL A 51 -8.47 -13.35 2.90
N LYS A 52 -8.75 -14.59 2.52
CA LYS A 52 -9.19 -15.62 3.47
C LYS A 52 -8.16 -15.86 4.57
N GLN A 53 -6.90 -16.08 4.20
CA GLN A 53 -5.80 -16.30 5.14
C GLN A 53 -5.59 -15.08 6.06
N LEU A 54 -5.75 -13.86 5.55
CA LEU A 54 -5.64 -12.64 6.35
C LEU A 54 -6.74 -12.56 7.41
N LEU A 55 -7.98 -12.87 7.03
CA LEU A 55 -9.12 -12.88 7.94
C LEU A 55 -8.96 -13.97 9.00
N GLU A 56 -8.57 -15.19 8.61
CA GLU A 56 -8.31 -16.29 9.53
C GLU A 56 -7.22 -15.98 10.59
N GLN A 57 -6.24 -15.13 10.24
CA GLN A 57 -5.22 -14.65 11.16
C GLN A 57 -5.69 -13.52 12.08
N THR A 58 -6.67 -12.73 11.64
CA THR A 58 -7.16 -11.56 12.37
C THR A 58 -8.29 -11.95 13.32
N ASP A 59 -9.34 -12.57 12.78
CA ASP A 59 -10.50 -13.04 13.51
C ASP A 59 -11.19 -14.17 12.71
N LYS A 60 -11.31 -15.33 13.35
CA LYS A 60 -11.88 -16.55 12.73
C LYS A 60 -13.38 -16.48 12.51
N GLU A 61 -14.07 -15.54 13.13
CA GLU A 61 -15.52 -15.34 12.92
C GLU A 61 -15.81 -14.52 11.66
N LEU A 62 -14.79 -13.84 11.10
CA LEU A 62 -14.94 -13.08 9.86
C LEU A 62 -15.05 -14.03 8.66
N THR A 63 -16.09 -13.80 7.85
CA THR A 63 -16.32 -14.56 6.62
C THR A 63 -16.11 -13.67 5.40
N VAL A 64 -15.60 -14.27 4.33
CA VAL A 64 -15.44 -13.62 3.02
C VAL A 64 -16.18 -14.44 1.98
N SER A 65 -16.80 -13.77 1.02
CA SER A 65 -17.46 -14.43 -0.10
C SER A 65 -16.46 -15.20 -0.96
N ASP A 66 -16.86 -16.34 -1.51
CA ASP A 66 -15.97 -17.23 -2.28
C ASP A 66 -15.25 -16.53 -3.44
N ASN A 67 -15.91 -15.55 -4.07
CA ASN A 67 -15.33 -14.75 -5.15
C ASN A 67 -14.20 -13.79 -4.73
N LYS A 68 -14.04 -13.54 -3.43
CA LYS A 68 -13.01 -12.66 -2.85
C LYS A 68 -12.00 -13.41 -1.99
N ALA A 69 -12.31 -14.62 -1.54
CA ALA A 69 -11.48 -15.42 -0.65
C ALA A 69 -10.05 -15.62 -1.18
N GLU A 70 -9.94 -15.92 -2.48
CA GLU A 70 -8.66 -16.19 -3.16
C GLU A 70 -7.97 -14.92 -3.72
N GLN A 71 -8.53 -13.73 -3.49
CA GLN A 71 -7.88 -12.49 -3.93
C GLN A 71 -6.60 -12.26 -3.13
N ILE A 72 -5.52 -11.94 -3.83
CA ILE A 72 -4.22 -11.64 -3.22
C ILE A 72 -4.29 -10.27 -2.54
N VAL A 73 -3.82 -10.21 -1.30
CA VAL A 73 -3.65 -8.96 -0.55
C VAL A 73 -2.36 -8.28 -1.01
N LEU A 74 -2.35 -6.95 -1.07
CA LEU A 74 -1.16 -6.17 -1.43
C LEU A 74 -0.38 -5.76 -0.18
N ALA A 75 0.95 -5.74 -0.28
CA ALA A 75 1.83 -5.22 0.75
C ALA A 75 1.82 -3.68 0.70
N GLY A 76 1.42 -3.02 1.79
CA GLY A 76 1.21 -1.56 1.82
C GLY A 76 2.48 -0.72 1.99
N GLY A 77 3.58 -1.29 2.48
CA GLY A 77 4.84 -0.59 2.74
C GLY A 77 5.58 -1.13 3.97
N PRO A 78 6.83 -0.72 4.23
CA PRO A 78 7.68 -1.28 5.28
C PRO A 78 7.42 -0.79 6.72
N VAL A 79 6.46 0.11 6.95
CA VAL A 79 6.12 0.80 8.22
C VAL A 79 7.30 1.48 8.90
#